data_AF-A0A355Q998-F1
#
_entry.id   AF-A0A355Q998-F1
#
_cell.length_a   1.000
_cell.length_b   1.000
_cell.length_c   1.000
_cell.angle_alpha   90.00
_cell.angle_beta   90.00
_cell.angle_gamma   90.00
#
_symmetry.space_group_name_H-M   'P 1'
#
loop_
_entity.id
_entity.type
_entity.pdbx_description
1 polymer ?
#
loop_
_entity_poly.entity_id
_entity_poly.type
_entity_poly.pdbx_seq_one_letter_code
_entity_poly.pdbx_strand_id
1 'polypeptide(L)'
;MAETHYREGNKKLHFLNWSTAPEIKDDKETGNTMFVLTEVYETSVGVDDHAQQAKETLSLPHSTKDGVVSLTICDYGAIKHSLWKD
;
A
#
# COMPACT_ATOMS: atom_id res chain seq x y z
N MET A 1 -6.27 3.87 -12.01
CA MET A 1 -5.20 2.97 -11.52
C MET A 1 -4.22 2.53 -12.61
N ALA A 2 -4.66 2.10 -13.81
CA ALA A 2 -3.73 1.74 -14.89
C ALA A 2 -2.95 2.94 -15.48
N GLU A 3 -3.49 4.16 -15.35
CA GLU A 3 -2.86 5.39 -15.87
C GLU A 3 -1.98 6.11 -14.83
N THR A 4 -2.01 5.70 -13.56
CA THR A 4 -1.26 6.36 -12.46
C THR A 4 0.11 5.73 -12.22
N HIS A 5 0.42 4.60 -12.86
CA HIS A 5 1.63 3.81 -12.64
C HIS A 5 2.45 3.63 -13.92
N TYR A 6 3.77 3.79 -13.80
CA TYR A 6 4.69 3.68 -14.92
C TYR A 6 5.22 2.26 -15.07
N ARG A 7 5.32 1.77 -16.31
CA ARG A 7 5.89 0.46 -16.64
C ARG A 7 7.41 0.49 -16.78
N GLU A 8 7.98 1.67 -17.03
CA GLU A 8 9.39 1.89 -17.34
C GLU A 8 9.88 3.23 -16.76
N GLY A 9 11.20 3.39 -16.68
CA GLY A 9 11.86 4.60 -16.16
C GLY A 9 11.91 4.67 -14.63
N ASN A 10 12.42 5.78 -14.10
CA ASN A 10 12.73 5.91 -12.66
C ASN A 10 11.49 5.85 -11.75
N LYS A 11 10.29 6.02 -12.29
CA LYS A 11 9.01 5.93 -11.57
C LYS A 11 8.35 4.56 -11.70
N LYS A 12 9.05 3.58 -12.26
CA LYS A 12 8.50 2.26 -12.55
C LYS A 12 8.01 1.57 -11.29
N LEU A 13 6.79 1.07 -11.36
CA LEU A 13 6.24 0.13 -10.39
C LEU A 13 6.74 -1.27 -10.73
N HIS A 14 7.47 -1.88 -9.80
CA HIS A 14 7.99 -3.23 -9.96
C HIS A 14 6.96 -4.29 -9.56
N PHE A 15 6.16 -4.00 -8.53
CA PHE A 15 5.19 -4.94 -7.98
C PHE A 15 3.98 -4.21 -7.41
N LEU A 16 2.79 -4.76 -7.66
CA LEU A 16 1.52 -4.32 -7.11
C LEU A 16 0.77 -5.54 -6.59
N ASN A 17 0.38 -5.52 -5.32
CA ASN A 17 -0.43 -6.57 -4.73
C ASN A 17 -1.53 -6.00 -3.85
N TRP A 18 -2.70 -6.63 -3.94
CA TRP A 18 -3.84 -6.41 -3.07
C TRP A 18 -4.09 -7.68 -2.31
N SER A 19 -4.07 -7.60 -0.98
CA SER A 19 -4.44 -8.72 -0.12
C SER A 19 -5.51 -8.31 0.87
N THR A 20 -6.42 -9.25 1.13
CA THR A 20 -7.49 -9.13 2.11
C THR A 20 -7.41 -10.28 3.09
N ALA A 21 -7.59 -9.99 4.37
CA ALA A 21 -7.64 -10.99 5.43
C ALA A 21 -8.48 -10.47 6.60
N PRO A 22 -9.03 -11.35 7.45
CA PRO A 22 -9.56 -10.92 8.75
C PRO A 22 -8.47 -10.24 9.59
N GLU A 23 -8.84 -9.18 10.32
CA GLU A 23 -7.96 -8.62 11.34
C GLU A 23 -7.85 -9.60 12.52
N ILE A 24 -6.60 -9.94 12.88
CA ILE A 24 -6.30 -10.80 14.03
C ILE A 24 -5.71 -9.95 15.14
N LYS A 25 -6.29 -10.04 16.34
CA LYS A 25 -5.78 -9.44 17.56
C LYS A 25 -5.85 -10.45 18.69
N ASP A 26 -4.74 -10.65 19.40
CA ASP A 26 -4.62 -11.63 20.49
C ASP A 26 -5.12 -13.03 20.06
N ASP A 27 -4.66 -13.49 18.89
CA ASP A 27 -5.00 -14.76 18.23
C ASP A 27 -6.49 -14.98 17.93
N LYS A 28 -7.29 -13.90 17.87
CA LYS A 28 -8.73 -13.95 17.56
C LYS A 28 -9.09 -12.97 16.46
N GLU A 29 -10.02 -13.37 15.60
CA GLU A 29 -10.65 -12.47 14.63
C GLU A 29 -11.44 -11.39 15.35
N THR A 30 -11.26 -10.13 14.96
CA THR A 30 -11.97 -9.00 15.56
C THR A 30 -13.33 -8.74 14.89
N GLY A 31 -13.58 -9.37 13.75
CA GLY A 31 -14.71 -9.07 12.85
C GLY A 31 -14.41 -7.96 11.84
N ASN A 32 -13.26 -7.28 11.95
CA ASN A 32 -12.80 -6.33 10.93
C ASN A 32 -12.14 -7.06 9.76
N THR A 33 -12.18 -6.44 8.58
CA THR A 33 -11.40 -6.88 7.41
C THR A 33 -10.19 -5.97 7.24
N MET A 34 -9.00 -6.55 7.17
CA MET A 34 -7.79 -5.85 6.76
C MET A 34 -7.66 -5.86 5.24
N PHE A 35 -7.44 -4.68 4.69
CA PHE A 35 -7.06 -4.47 3.30
C PHE A 35 -5.62 -3.98 3.28
N VAL A 36 -4.75 -4.70 2.58
CA VAL A 36 -3.34 -4.32 2.43
C VAL A 36 -3.05 -4.11 0.95
N LEU A 37 -2.67 -2.89 0.62
CA LEU A 37 -2.04 -2.52 -0.64
C LEU A 37 -0.53 -2.59 -0.46
N THR A 38 0.15 -3.31 -1.34
CA THR A 38 1.61 -3.33 -1.40
C THR A 38 2.07 -2.89 -2.78
N GLU A 39 2.83 -1.81 -2.81
CA GLU A 39 3.47 -1.29 -4.02
C GLU A 39 4.98 -1.21 -3.80
N VAL A 40 5.74 -1.78 -4.74
CA VAL A 40 7.20 -1.74 -4.72
C VAL A 40 7.69 -0.98 -5.93
N TYR A 41 8.42 0.09 -5.68
CA TYR A 41 9.05 0.91 -6.70
C TYR A 41 10.54 0.61 -6.79
N GLU A 42 11.10 0.72 -7.99
CA GLU A 42 12.52 0.48 -8.22
C GLU A 42 13.40 1.59 -7.61
N THR A 43 12.86 2.80 -7.47
CA THR A 43 13.55 3.94 -6.87
C THR A 43 12.64 4.75 -5.96
N SER A 44 13.23 5.57 -5.08
CA SER A 44 12.49 6.49 -4.22
C SER A 44 11.67 7.53 -5.00
N VAL A 45 12.09 7.89 -6.23
CA VAL A 45 11.36 8.83 -7.10
C VAL A 45 9.97 8.31 -7.44
N GLY A 46 9.81 6.98 -7.59
CA GLY A 46 8.50 6.37 -7.79
C GLY A 46 7.61 6.45 -6.55
N VAL A 47 8.20 6.29 -5.35
CA VAL A 47 7.49 6.42 -4.07
C VAL A 47 7.02 7.86 -3.85
N ASP A 48 7.89 8.84 -4.09
CA ASP A 48 7.57 10.27 -3.98
C ASP A 48 6.44 10.67 -4.94
N ASP A 49 6.50 10.20 -6.18
CA ASP A 49 5.47 10.45 -7.21
C ASP A 49 4.12 9.83 -6.80
N HIS A 50 4.12 8.59 -6.32
CA HIS A 50 2.91 7.95 -5.81
C HIS A 50 2.31 8.73 -4.63
N ALA A 51 3.14 9.11 -3.65
CA ALA A 51 2.67 9.88 -2.49
C ALA A 51 2.09 11.25 -2.90
N GLN A 52 2.65 11.91 -3.92
CA GLN A 52 2.11 13.16 -4.45
C GLN A 52 0.77 12.92 -5.15
N GLN A 53 0.67 11.91 -6.01
CA GLN A 53 -0.59 11.54 -6.67
C GLN A 53 -1.68 11.19 -5.66
N ALA A 54 -1.33 10.46 -4.58
CA ALA A 54 -2.26 10.12 -3.51
C ALA A 54 -2.79 11.38 -2.80
N LYS A 55 -1.96 12.37 -2.49
CA LYS A 55 -2.45 13.63 -1.88
C LYS A 55 -3.49 14.36 -2.73
N GLU A 56 -3.37 14.25 -4.05
CA GLU A 56 -4.23 14.95 -5.00
C GLU A 56 -5.50 14.15 -5.35
N THR A 57 -5.43 12.82 -5.27
CA THR A 57 -6.46 11.92 -5.82
C THR A 57 -7.03 10.92 -4.83
N LEU A 58 -6.49 10.80 -3.61
CA LEU A 58 -6.95 9.83 -2.62
C LEU A 58 -8.36 10.20 -2.16
N SER A 59 -9.33 9.59 -2.84
CA SER A 59 -10.71 9.48 -2.43
C SER A 59 -10.90 8.06 -1.91
N LEU A 60 -10.93 7.90 -0.58
CA LEU A 60 -11.27 6.60 -0.01
C LEU A 60 -12.71 6.27 -0.42
N PRO A 61 -12.98 5.08 -0.99
CA PRO A 61 -14.30 4.72 -1.52
C PRO A 61 -15.40 4.68 -0.45
N HIS A 62 -15.03 4.81 0.83
CA HIS A 62 -15.92 4.88 1.96
C HIS A 62 -15.55 6.15 2.75
N SER A 63 -16.53 6.99 3.04
CA SER A 63 -16.39 8.04 4.05
C SER A 63 -15.77 7.40 5.30
N THR A 64 -14.64 7.91 5.79
CA THR A 64 -14.01 7.43 7.04
C THR A 64 -14.95 7.55 8.25
N LYS A 65 -16.12 8.18 8.08
CA LYS A 65 -17.18 8.26 9.09
C LYS A 65 -17.95 6.94 9.26
N ASP A 66 -17.94 6.03 8.29
CA ASP A 66 -18.72 4.78 8.32
C ASP A 66 -17.82 3.56 8.04
N GLY A 67 -17.04 3.14 9.04
CA GLY A 67 -16.48 1.77 9.08
C GLY A 67 -14.97 1.61 8.89
N VAL A 68 -14.20 2.68 8.66
CA VAL A 68 -12.73 2.59 8.77
C VAL A 68 -12.35 2.71 10.25
N VAL A 69 -12.08 1.56 10.89
CA VAL A 69 -11.71 1.51 12.31
C VAL A 69 -10.27 1.99 12.53
N SER A 70 -9.39 1.79 11.55
CA SER A 70 -8.02 2.35 11.56
C SER A 70 -7.43 2.41 10.14
N LEU A 71 -6.54 3.38 9.90
CA LEU A 71 -5.72 3.46 8.69
C LEU A 71 -4.25 3.57 9.12
N THR A 72 -3.44 2.63 8.68
CA THR A 72 -1.98 2.66 8.87
C THR A 72 -1.33 2.79 7.51
N ILE A 73 -0.57 3.86 7.32
CA ILE A 73 0.27 4.09 6.13
C ILE A 73 1.72 3.97 6.59
N CYS A 74 2.49 3.11 5.93
CA CYS A 74 3.93 2.97 6.18
C CYS A 74 4.69 3.28 4.88
N ASP A 75 5.14 4.52 4.78
CA ASP A 75 5.95 4.97 3.65
C ASP A 75 7.42 4.61 3.92
N TYR A 76 8.17 4.28 2.87
CA TYR A 76 9.62 4.06 2.94
C TYR A 76 10.10 2.90 3.83
N GLY A 77 9.31 1.83 3.94
CA GLY A 77 9.75 0.61 4.62
C GLY A 77 11.00 0.03 3.97
N ALA A 78 12.17 0.22 4.60
CA ALA A 78 13.40 -0.41 4.15
C ALA A 78 13.28 -1.94 4.32
N ILE A 79 13.49 -2.70 3.25
CA ILE A 79 13.58 -4.17 3.33
C ILE A 79 14.89 -4.51 4.04
N LYS A 80 14.84 -4.62 5.37
CA LYS A 80 16.03 -4.90 6.20
C LYS A 80 16.47 -6.36 6.14
N HIS A 81 15.54 -7.27 5.81
CA HIS A 81 15.79 -8.71 5.74
C HIS A 81 14.99 -9.32 4.59
N SER A 82 15.63 -9.52 3.42
CA SER A 82 15.05 -10.36 2.37
C SER A 82 15.04 -11.81 2.84
N LEU A 83 13.89 -12.48 2.73
CA LEU A 83 13.77 -13.93 2.97
C LEU A 83 14.36 -14.76 1.82
N TRP A 84 14.70 -14.12 0.70
CA TRP A 84 15.30 -14.73 -0.47
C TRP A 84 16.79 -14.37 -0.52
N LYS A 85 17.65 -15.37 -0.74
CA LYS A 85 19.08 -15.14 -1.04
C LYS A 85 19.22 -14.78 -2.51
N ASP A 86 20.08 -13.80 -2.79
CA ASP A 86 20.55 -13.46 -4.15
C ASP A 86 21.18 -14.68 -4.86
#